data_AF-A0A7L0EQP8-F1
#
_entry.id   AF-A0A7L0EQP8-F1
#
_cell.length_a   1.000
_cell.length_b   1.000
_cell.length_c   1.000
_cell.angle_alpha   90.00
_cell.angle_beta   90.00
_cell.angle_gamma   90.00
#
_symmetry.space_group_name_H-M   'P 1'
#
loop_
_entity.id
_entity.type
_entity.pdbx_description
1 polymer ?
#
loop_
_entity_poly.entity_id
_entity_poly.type
_entity_poly.pdbx_seq_one_letter_code
_entity_poly.pdbx_strand_id
1 'polypeptide(L)'
;QGQEKLSCNPRKENGSHVVTCELGNPMKAGTQITVDMELSVSGLEDMGDAITFQLQLRSKNSPSPANASVTVPVEAQAAMELLGTSLPATTVLPATWHVVEGSRQLEDHGIKVEHVFQVGLSTHGCPGWGPSPPWCHLPILPQLHNKGPSTVSGVTLRLAVPNLLDGRILLYPLELSTEGGMNCTDPPGLNAEQV
;
A
#
# COMPACT_ATOMS: atom_id res chain seq x y z
N GLN A 1 22.78 5.76 37.69
CA GLN A 1 24.19 5.42 37.48
C GLN A 1 24.57 5.93 36.11
N GLY A 2 25.58 6.79 36.00
CA GLY A 2 25.93 7.45 34.75
C GLY A 2 26.46 6.45 33.74
N GLN A 3 25.80 6.32 32.59
CA GLN A 3 26.30 5.57 31.45
C GLN A 3 27.52 6.33 30.93
N GLU A 4 28.71 5.73 31.05
CA GLU A 4 29.95 6.33 30.55
C GLU A 4 29.81 6.45 29.02
N LYS A 5 29.72 7.69 28.53
CA LYS A 5 29.47 7.95 27.10
C LYS A 5 30.75 7.64 26.33
N LEU A 6 30.76 6.53 25.59
CA LEU A 6 31.84 6.19 24.67
C LEU A 6 32.07 7.31 23.66
N SER A 7 33.35 7.57 23.37
CA SER A 7 33.74 8.55 22.35
C SER A 7 33.64 7.89 20.98
N CYS A 8 32.55 8.15 20.27
CA CYS A 8 32.30 7.64 18.92
C CYS A 8 32.38 8.78 17.90
N ASN A 9 33.06 8.54 16.78
CA ASN A 9 33.26 9.51 15.72
C ASN A 9 32.72 8.95 14.38
N PRO A 10 31.61 9.49 13.84
CA PRO A 10 31.10 9.11 12.53
C PRO A 10 32.00 9.70 11.43
N ARG A 11 32.34 8.88 10.44
CA ARG A 11 33.17 9.25 9.29
C ARG A 11 32.57 8.67 8.01
N LYS A 12 32.84 9.32 6.89
CA LYS A 12 32.57 8.77 5.56
C LYS A 12 33.87 8.23 4.99
N GLU A 13 33.95 6.93 4.74
CA GLU A 13 35.14 6.25 4.22
C GLU A 13 34.73 5.42 3.00
N ASN A 14 35.41 5.65 1.87
CA ASN A 14 35.15 4.95 0.60
C ASN A 14 33.66 4.94 0.17
N GLY A 15 32.94 6.03 0.46
CA GLY A 15 31.51 6.15 0.15
C GLY A 15 30.57 5.56 1.21
N SER A 16 31.09 4.80 2.18
CA SER A 16 30.32 4.21 3.29
C SER A 16 30.37 5.09 4.55
N HIS A 17 29.31 5.06 5.35
CA HIS A 17 29.30 5.67 6.69
C HIS A 17 29.84 4.67 7.71
N VAL A 18 30.92 5.03 8.40
CA VAL A 18 31.60 4.22 9.41
C VAL A 18 31.61 4.98 10.73
N VAL A 19 31.22 4.31 11.82
CA VAL A 19 31.30 4.88 13.17
C VAL A 19 32.42 4.18 13.93
N THR A 20 33.41 4.94 14.37
CA THR A 20 34.53 4.41 15.16
C THR A 20 34.39 4.84 16.61
N CYS A 21 34.32 3.88 17.54
CA CYS A 21 34.24 4.13 18.97
C CYS A 21 35.54 3.73 19.68
N GLU A 22 36.05 4.60 20.54
CA GLU A 22 37.24 4.34 21.36
C GLU A 22 36.85 3.53 22.61
N LEU A 23 37.27 2.28 22.69
CA LEU A 23 36.95 1.36 23.80
C LEU A 23 37.94 1.44 24.98
N GLY A 24 39.00 2.24 24.85
CA GLY A 24 40.02 2.45 25.87
C GLY A 24 41.43 2.11 25.40
N ASN A 25 42.42 2.87 25.88
CA ASN A 25 43.83 2.71 25.51
C ASN A 25 44.72 2.68 26.78
N PRO A 26 45.08 1.48 27.29
CA PRO A 26 44.60 0.15 26.90
C PRO A 26 43.27 -0.23 27.59
N MET A 27 42.46 -1.05 26.93
CA MET A 27 41.32 -1.72 27.56
C MET A 27 41.81 -2.80 28.52
N LYS A 28 41.35 -2.79 29.78
CA LYS A 28 41.81 -3.72 30.83
C LYS A 28 41.32 -5.15 30.57
N ALA A 29 42.08 -6.15 31.04
CA ALA A 29 41.69 -7.55 30.95
C ALA A 29 40.42 -7.82 31.77
N GLY A 30 39.50 -8.61 31.22
CA GLY A 30 38.22 -8.92 31.85
C GLY A 30 37.17 -7.80 31.78
N THR A 31 37.48 -6.66 31.16
CA THR A 31 36.48 -5.59 30.93
C THR A 31 35.45 -6.05 29.90
N GLN A 32 34.18 -5.91 30.24
CA GLN A 32 33.06 -6.11 29.32
C GLN A 32 32.37 -4.77 29.08
N ILE A 33 32.28 -4.38 27.81
CA ILE A 33 31.63 -3.13 27.39
C ILE A 33 30.42 -3.51 26.54
N THR A 34 29.26 -2.95 26.87
CA THR A 34 28.06 -3.05 26.03
C THR A 34 27.86 -1.72 25.33
N VAL A 35 27.70 -1.76 24.02
CA VAL A 35 27.50 -0.57 23.18
C VAL A 35 26.14 -0.66 22.53
N ASP A 36 25.25 0.22 22.94
CA ASP A 36 23.95 0.38 22.29
C ASP A 36 24.06 1.53 21.28
N MET A 37 23.77 1.24 20.02
CA MET A 37 23.82 2.21 18.94
C MET A 37 22.45 2.34 18.29
N GLU A 38 21.89 3.54 18.34
CA GLU A 38 20.67 3.90 17.62
C GLU A 38 21.04 4.42 16.23
N LEU A 39 20.43 3.83 15.20
CA LEU A 39 20.68 4.16 13.79
C LEU A 39 19.37 4.49 13.11
N SER A 40 19.37 5.59 12.34
CA SER A 40 18.28 5.90 11.41
C SER A 40 18.76 5.59 10.00
N VAL A 41 18.09 4.65 9.33
CA VAL A 41 18.38 4.27 7.94
C VAL A 41 17.26 4.78 7.05
N SER A 42 17.61 5.44 5.95
CA SER A 42 16.69 6.03 4.99
C SER A 42 17.05 5.62 3.57
N GLY A 43 16.09 5.67 2.64
CA GLY A 43 16.35 5.34 1.23
C GLY A 43 16.54 3.84 0.98
N LEU A 44 15.75 3.00 1.64
CA LEU A 44 15.81 1.53 1.51
C LEU A 44 15.16 1.01 0.22
N GLU A 45 14.65 1.89 -0.65
CA GLU A 45 13.89 1.54 -1.86
C GLU A 45 14.64 0.56 -2.78
N ASP A 46 15.97 0.69 -2.87
CA ASP A 46 16.84 -0.14 -3.73
C ASP A 46 17.76 -1.09 -2.96
N MET A 47 17.62 -1.22 -1.63
CA MET A 47 18.55 -2.04 -0.82
C MET A 47 18.27 -3.56 -0.85
N GLY A 48 17.17 -3.99 -1.46
CA GLY A 48 16.73 -5.39 -1.48
C GLY A 48 16.16 -5.85 -0.13
N ASP A 49 16.17 -7.16 0.12
CA ASP A 49 15.42 -7.79 1.21
C ASP A 49 16.09 -7.67 2.60
N ALA A 50 17.35 -7.22 2.66
CA ALA A 50 18.07 -7.09 3.92
C ALA A 50 19.24 -6.11 3.86
N ILE A 51 19.48 -5.42 4.97
CA ILE A 51 20.68 -4.61 5.19
C ILE A 51 21.66 -5.37 6.09
N THR A 52 22.97 -5.23 5.83
CA THR A 52 24.01 -5.89 6.63
C THR A 52 24.94 -4.87 7.26
N PHE A 53 25.01 -4.88 8.58
CA PHE A 53 25.96 -4.10 9.37
C PHE A 53 27.21 -4.93 9.63
N GLN A 54 28.37 -4.40 9.27
CA GLN A 54 29.66 -5.01 9.54
C GLN A 54 30.26 -4.39 10.80
N LEU A 55 30.60 -5.23 11.78
CA LEU A 55 31.23 -4.84 13.03
C LEU A 55 32.66 -5.36 13.05
N GLN A 56 33.59 -4.51 13.48
CA GLN A 56 35.00 -4.88 13.56
C GLN A 56 35.61 -4.39 14.86
N LEU A 57 36.19 -5.32 15.62
CA LEU A 57 37.01 -5.02 16.79
C LEU A 57 38.48 -4.98 16.37
N ARG A 58 39.13 -3.84 16.60
CA ARG A 58 40.54 -3.63 16.26
C ARG A 58 41.36 -3.32 17.51
N SER A 59 42.48 -4.02 17.66
CA SER A 59 43.53 -3.71 18.61
C SER A 59 44.87 -3.52 17.89
N LYS A 60 45.79 -2.79 18.50
CA LYS A 60 47.20 -2.71 18.04
C LYS A 60 47.99 -3.98 18.38
N ASN A 61 47.46 -4.83 19.26
CA ASN A 61 48.05 -6.11 19.61
C ASN A 61 47.61 -7.21 18.63
N SER A 62 48.44 -8.23 18.45
CA SER A 62 48.10 -9.45 17.70
C SER A 62 47.47 -10.48 18.64
N PRO A 63 46.40 -11.21 18.24
CA PRO A 63 45.73 -11.19 16.94
C PRO A 63 44.69 -10.06 16.81
N SER A 64 44.63 -9.43 15.64
CA SER A 64 43.69 -8.37 15.27
C SER A 64 43.61 -8.29 13.74
N PRO A 65 42.43 -8.03 13.13
CA PRO A 65 41.13 -7.73 13.74
C PRO A 65 40.21 -8.94 13.94
N ALA A 66 39.15 -8.77 14.72
CA ALA A 66 38.02 -9.69 14.83
C ALA A 66 36.75 -9.06 14.21
N ASN A 67 36.00 -9.84 13.42
CA ASN A 67 34.85 -9.35 12.65
C ASN A 67 33.56 -10.07 13.05
N ALA A 68 32.44 -9.37 12.96
CA ALA A 68 31.09 -9.90 13.07
C ALA A 68 30.16 -9.15 12.11
N SER A 69 29.03 -9.73 11.75
CA SER A 69 28.02 -9.06 10.92
C SER A 69 26.63 -9.30 11.47
N VAL A 70 25.78 -8.29 11.37
CA VAL A 70 24.37 -8.36 11.74
C VAL A 70 23.54 -8.02 10.52
N THR A 71 22.65 -8.94 10.13
CA THR A 71 21.74 -8.74 9.00
C THR A 71 20.35 -8.42 9.54
N VAL A 72 19.76 -7.34 9.04
CA VAL A 72 18.42 -6.89 9.41
C VAL A 72 17.53 -6.98 8.16
N PRO A 73 16.44 -7.77 8.19
CA PRO A 73 15.52 -7.85 7.05
C PRO A 73 14.84 -6.50 6.82
N VAL A 74 14.59 -6.19 5.55
CA VAL A 74 13.85 -5.01 5.10
C VAL A 74 12.52 -5.48 4.58
N GLU A 75 11.44 -4.98 5.18
CA GLU A 75 10.08 -5.28 4.74
C GLU A 75 9.38 -4.00 4.31
N ALA A 76 8.81 -4.05 3.12
CA ALA A 76 7.88 -3.04 2.62
C ALA A 76 6.49 -3.34 3.19
N GLN A 77 6.02 -2.52 4.13
CA GLN A 77 4.62 -2.59 4.55
C GLN A 77 3.79 -1.71 3.63
N ALA A 78 2.68 -2.22 3.10
CA ALA A 78 1.70 -1.40 2.39
C ALA A 78 0.29 -1.73 2.90
N ALA A 79 -0.52 -0.69 3.15
CA ALA A 79 -1.91 -0.86 3.55
C ALA A 79 -2.83 -0.62 2.34
N MET A 80 -3.83 -1.49 2.14
CA MET A 80 -4.81 -1.35 1.05
C MET A 80 -6.25 -1.30 1.60
N GLU A 81 -7.05 -0.35 1.13
CA GLU A 81 -8.50 -0.24 1.38
C GLU A 81 -9.27 -0.28 0.05
N LEU A 82 -10.43 -0.94 0.04
CA LEU A 82 -11.34 -1.03 -1.10
C LEU A 82 -12.70 -0.49 -0.67
N LEU A 83 -13.26 0.42 -1.46
CA LEU A 83 -14.60 0.93 -1.23
C LEU A 83 -15.50 0.65 -2.42
N GLY A 84 -16.77 0.40 -2.12
CA GLY A 84 -17.81 0.18 -3.11
C GLY A 84 -19.09 0.92 -2.73
N THR A 85 -19.82 1.40 -3.73
CA THR A 85 -21.17 1.94 -3.58
C THR A 85 -22.08 1.41 -4.69
N SER A 86 -23.39 1.45 -4.45
CA SER A 86 -24.41 1.07 -5.43
C SER A 86 -25.33 2.25 -5.69
N LEU A 87 -25.61 2.51 -6.97
CA LEU A 87 -26.46 3.59 -7.43
C LEU A 87 -27.61 3.01 -8.26
N PRO A 88 -28.87 3.06 -7.77
CA PRO A 88 -29.27 3.54 -6.45
C PRO A 88 -28.88 2.57 -5.31
N ALA A 89 -28.78 3.10 -4.08
CA ALA A 89 -28.45 2.29 -2.90
C ALA A 89 -29.61 1.37 -2.48
N THR A 90 -30.84 1.71 -2.83
CA THR A 90 -32.03 0.90 -2.61
C THR A 90 -33.00 1.14 -3.75
N THR A 91 -33.66 0.08 -4.20
CA THR A 91 -34.64 0.13 -5.27
C THR A 91 -35.93 -0.56 -4.83
N VAL A 92 -37.07 -0.03 -5.27
CA VAL A 92 -38.39 -0.64 -5.03
C VAL A 92 -38.82 -1.30 -6.33
N LEU A 93 -39.03 -2.61 -6.29
CA LEU A 93 -39.47 -3.37 -7.45
C LEU A 93 -41.00 -3.28 -7.59
N PRO A 94 -41.53 -3.09 -8.81
CA PRO A 94 -42.96 -3.23 -9.06
C PRO A 94 -43.42 -4.66 -8.78
N ALA A 95 -44.70 -4.81 -8.37
CA ALA A 95 -45.31 -6.11 -8.12
C ALA A 95 -45.37 -7.00 -9.38
N THR A 96 -45.35 -6.39 -10.56
CA THR A 96 -45.36 -7.06 -11.86
C THR A 96 -44.47 -6.30 -12.85
N TRP A 97 -43.53 -6.99 -13.49
CA TRP A 97 -42.78 -6.49 -14.64
C TRP A 97 -43.47 -6.98 -15.93
N HIS A 98 -43.78 -6.07 -16.84
CA HIS A 98 -44.28 -6.44 -18.16
C HIS A 98 -43.07 -6.58 -19.08
N VAL A 99 -42.69 -7.81 -19.40
CA VAL A 99 -41.59 -8.07 -20.33
C VAL A 99 -42.04 -7.72 -21.74
N VAL A 100 -41.37 -6.77 -22.37
CA VAL A 100 -41.59 -6.41 -23.77
C VAL A 100 -40.66 -7.26 -24.64
N GLU A 101 -41.21 -8.30 -25.24
CA GLU A 101 -40.45 -9.26 -26.04
C GLU A 101 -39.77 -8.58 -27.23
N GLY A 102 -38.45 -8.76 -27.37
CA GLY A 102 -37.65 -8.15 -28.44
C GLY A 102 -37.32 -6.66 -28.27
N SER A 103 -37.68 -6.05 -27.13
CA SER A 103 -37.29 -4.67 -26.84
C SER A 103 -35.79 -4.55 -26.57
N ARG A 104 -35.19 -3.48 -27.08
CA ARG A 104 -33.81 -3.05 -26.77
C ARG A 104 -33.77 -1.89 -25.77
N GLN A 105 -34.91 -1.53 -25.20
CA GLN A 105 -34.98 -0.46 -24.21
C GLN A 105 -34.62 -1.03 -22.84
N LEU A 106 -33.59 -0.47 -22.21
CA LEU A 106 -33.06 -0.92 -20.90
C LEU A 106 -34.14 -0.96 -19.82
N GLU A 107 -35.04 0.02 -19.84
CA GLU A 107 -36.17 0.17 -18.92
C GLU A 107 -37.17 -1.00 -18.98
N ASP A 108 -37.27 -1.70 -20.10
CA ASP A 108 -38.14 -2.87 -20.25
C ASP A 108 -37.56 -4.13 -19.59
N HIS A 109 -36.24 -4.13 -19.35
CA HIS A 109 -35.50 -5.27 -18.79
C HIS A 109 -35.28 -5.16 -17.28
N GLY A 110 -35.41 -3.96 -16.70
CA GLY A 110 -35.19 -3.80 -15.27
C GLY A 110 -34.88 -2.37 -14.85
N ILE A 111 -34.48 -2.25 -13.59
CA ILE A 111 -33.92 -1.00 -13.05
C ILE A 111 -32.41 -1.07 -13.20
N LYS A 112 -31.82 -0.05 -13.84
CA LYS A 112 -30.38 0.08 -13.92
C LYS A 112 -29.80 0.26 -12.52
N VAL A 113 -28.83 -0.59 -12.16
CA VAL A 113 -28.02 -0.48 -10.95
C VAL A 113 -26.57 -0.39 -11.36
N GLU A 114 -25.88 0.63 -10.87
CA GLU A 114 -24.46 0.84 -11.09
C GLU A 114 -23.69 0.55 -9.80
N HIS A 115 -22.71 -0.33 -9.87
CA HIS A 115 -21.79 -0.61 -8.77
C HIS A 115 -20.45 0.08 -9.05
N VAL A 116 -20.10 1.06 -8.22
CA VAL A 116 -18.86 1.82 -8.37
C VAL A 116 -17.87 1.36 -7.30
N PHE A 117 -16.72 0.87 -7.72
CA PHE A 117 -15.62 0.46 -6.84
C PHE A 117 -14.42 1.37 -7.04
N GLN A 118 -13.82 1.83 -5.95
CA GLN A 118 -12.69 2.75 -5.99
C GLN A 118 -11.44 2.14 -5.35
N VAL A 119 -10.33 2.24 -6.09
CA VAL A 119 -9.00 1.76 -5.77
C VAL A 119 -8.01 2.82 -6.29
N GLY A 120 -7.48 3.71 -5.44
CA GLY A 120 -6.56 4.76 -5.93
C GLY A 120 -5.80 5.56 -4.87
N LEU A 121 -4.67 6.17 -5.29
CA LEU A 121 -3.84 7.14 -4.56
C LEU A 121 -4.38 8.57 -4.78
N SER A 122 -4.62 9.36 -3.72
CA SER A 122 -5.01 10.77 -3.89
C SER A 122 -3.79 11.70 -3.94
N THR A 123 -3.70 12.52 -5.00
CA THR A 123 -2.83 13.70 -5.08
C THR A 123 -3.61 15.03 -5.10
N HIS A 124 -4.90 15.03 -4.77
CA HIS A 124 -5.69 16.25 -4.78
C HIS A 124 -6.12 16.65 -3.37
N GLY A 125 -5.16 17.26 -2.64
CA GLY A 125 -5.52 18.27 -1.67
C GLY A 125 -6.05 19.49 -2.42
N CYS A 126 -7.27 19.93 -2.12
CA CYS A 126 -7.72 21.26 -2.52
C CYS A 126 -6.74 22.30 -1.94
N PRO A 127 -6.02 23.10 -2.75
CA PRO A 127 -5.28 24.22 -2.22
C PRO A 127 -6.32 25.29 -1.82
N GLY A 128 -6.30 25.76 -0.57
CA GLY A 128 -6.99 27.00 -0.18
C GLY A 128 -6.51 28.15 -1.07
N TRP A 129 -7.21 29.28 -1.25
CA TRP A 129 -8.03 30.05 -0.31
C TRP A 129 -9.20 30.70 -1.08
N GLY A 130 -10.43 30.53 -0.60
CA GLY A 130 -11.65 31.15 -1.18
C GLY A 130 -12.92 30.46 -0.65
N PRO A 131 -14.10 31.10 -0.69
CA PRO A 131 -15.35 30.46 -0.28
C PRO A 131 -15.63 29.27 -1.22
N SER A 132 -15.68 28.06 -0.64
CA SER A 132 -15.85 26.80 -1.36
C SER A 132 -17.21 26.72 -2.07
N PRO A 133 -17.28 26.24 -3.33
CA PRO A 133 -18.56 26.01 -4.00
C PRO A 133 -19.39 24.91 -3.30
N PRO A 134 -20.72 24.92 -3.43
CA PRO A 134 -21.64 24.04 -2.69
C PRO A 134 -21.51 22.54 -3.01
N TRP A 135 -20.63 22.18 -3.95
CA TRP A 135 -20.28 20.79 -4.29
C TRP A 135 -19.22 20.18 -3.34
N CYS A 136 -18.67 20.96 -2.40
CA CYS A 136 -17.73 20.47 -1.37
C CYS A 136 -18.41 19.85 -0.13
N HIS A 137 -19.69 19.47 -0.23
CA HIS A 137 -20.41 18.70 0.80
C HIS A 137 -20.54 17.22 0.49
N LEU A 138 -19.64 16.65 -0.32
CA LEU A 138 -19.53 15.19 -0.36
C LEU A 138 -18.66 14.72 0.81
N PRO A 139 -19.07 13.65 1.52
CA PRO A 139 -18.21 13.03 2.51
C PRO A 139 -16.89 12.71 1.83
N ILE A 140 -15.78 13.11 2.46
CA ILE A 140 -14.44 12.73 2.02
C ILE A 140 -14.47 11.22 1.82
N LEU A 141 -14.42 10.74 0.58
CA LEU A 141 -14.40 9.30 0.32
C LEU A 141 -13.11 8.76 0.94
N PRO A 142 -13.18 7.69 1.76
CA PRO A 142 -11.98 7.03 2.22
C PRO A 142 -11.15 6.61 0.99
N GLN A 143 -9.85 6.79 1.06
CA GLN A 143 -8.95 6.59 -0.07
C GLN A 143 -8.10 5.36 0.22
N LEU A 144 -7.86 4.57 -0.82
CA LEU A 144 -6.82 3.56 -0.77
C LEU A 144 -5.46 4.23 -0.59
N HIS A 145 -4.88 4.11 0.60
CA HIS A 145 -3.59 4.72 0.87
C HIS A 145 -2.56 3.66 1.20
N ASN A 146 -1.56 3.51 0.33
CA ASN A 146 -0.33 2.86 0.72
C ASN A 146 0.33 3.68 1.84
N LYS A 147 0.02 3.35 3.10
CA LYS A 147 0.66 3.94 4.31
C LYS A 147 2.13 3.53 4.47
N GLY A 148 2.61 2.76 3.50
CA GLY A 148 3.95 2.24 3.41
C GLY A 148 4.96 3.18 2.82
N PRO A 149 6.25 3.02 3.14
CA PRO A 149 7.33 3.74 2.48
C PRO A 149 7.59 3.27 1.04
N SER A 150 7.02 2.14 0.59
CA SER A 150 7.42 1.46 -0.64
C SER A 150 6.28 1.29 -1.64
N THR A 151 6.54 1.45 -2.93
CA THR A 151 5.56 1.24 -4.02
C THR A 151 5.07 -0.21 -4.07
N VAL A 152 3.75 -0.41 -4.23
CA VAL A 152 3.16 -1.73 -4.48
C VAL A 152 2.95 -1.93 -5.98
N SER A 153 3.39 -3.07 -6.51
CA SER A 153 3.17 -3.46 -7.91
C SER A 153 2.33 -4.75 -7.99
N GLY A 154 1.68 -5.00 -9.12
CA GLY A 154 0.95 -6.24 -9.37
C GLY A 154 -0.37 -6.40 -8.59
N VAL A 155 -0.99 -5.30 -8.16
CA VAL A 155 -2.27 -5.33 -7.45
C VAL A 155 -3.37 -5.85 -8.38
N THR A 156 -4.10 -6.88 -7.94
CA THR A 156 -5.23 -7.46 -8.69
C THR A 156 -6.52 -7.30 -7.89
N LEU A 157 -7.49 -6.58 -8.45
CA LEU A 157 -8.85 -6.51 -7.91
C LEU A 157 -9.70 -7.65 -8.49
N ARG A 158 -10.40 -8.39 -7.64
CA ARG A 158 -11.38 -9.41 -8.05
C ARG A 158 -12.76 -9.03 -7.55
N LEU A 159 -13.69 -8.83 -8.46
CA LEU A 159 -15.09 -8.55 -8.17
C LEU A 159 -15.94 -9.77 -8.55
N ALA A 160 -16.83 -10.17 -7.66
CA ALA A 160 -17.82 -11.22 -7.91
C ALA A 160 -19.21 -10.56 -7.97
N VAL A 161 -19.87 -10.65 -9.12
CA VAL A 161 -21.21 -10.09 -9.33
C VAL A 161 -22.21 -11.25 -9.37
N PRO A 162 -23.25 -11.24 -8.51
CA PRO A 162 -24.26 -12.28 -8.50
C PRO A 162 -25.23 -12.10 -9.67
N ASN A 163 -25.06 -12.90 -10.73
CA ASN A 163 -25.88 -12.80 -11.94
C ASN A 163 -27.15 -13.66 -11.88
N LEU A 164 -27.20 -14.66 -11.00
CA LEU A 164 -28.27 -15.64 -10.90
C LEU A 164 -28.74 -15.82 -9.46
N LEU A 165 -30.06 -15.94 -9.27
CA LEU A 165 -30.69 -16.33 -8.01
C LEU A 165 -31.77 -17.37 -8.33
N ASP A 166 -31.67 -18.57 -7.71
CA ASP A 166 -32.58 -19.69 -7.93
C ASP A 166 -32.83 -20.04 -9.42
N GLY A 167 -31.78 -19.98 -10.23
CA GLY A 167 -31.83 -20.29 -11.66
C GLY A 167 -32.47 -19.18 -12.52
N ARG A 168 -32.78 -18.02 -11.93
CA ARG A 168 -33.29 -16.84 -12.64
C ARG A 168 -32.23 -15.75 -12.68
N ILE A 169 -32.22 -14.95 -13.74
CA ILE A 169 -31.32 -13.80 -13.86
C ILE A 169 -31.68 -12.79 -12.77
N LEU A 170 -30.69 -12.39 -11.98
CA LEU A 170 -30.80 -11.36 -10.94
C LEU A 170 -30.22 -10.03 -11.43
N LEU A 171 -28.97 -10.07 -11.90
CA LEU A 171 -28.26 -8.92 -12.46
C LEU A 171 -27.73 -9.29 -13.84
N TYR A 172 -27.99 -8.40 -14.80
CA TYR A 172 -27.49 -8.51 -16.16
C TYR A 172 -26.35 -7.50 -16.35
N PRO A 173 -25.10 -7.95 -16.54
CA PRO A 173 -23.96 -7.05 -16.72
C PRO A 173 -24.03 -6.39 -18.11
N LEU A 174 -24.17 -5.07 -18.12
CA LEU A 174 -24.33 -4.27 -19.35
C LEU A 174 -23.04 -3.65 -19.84
N GLU A 175 -22.31 -3.01 -18.94
CA GLU A 175 -21.11 -2.26 -19.28
C GLU A 175 -20.10 -2.38 -18.14
N LEU A 176 -18.83 -2.42 -18.49
CA LEU A 176 -17.71 -2.31 -17.56
C LEU A 176 -16.83 -1.15 -18.02
N SER A 177 -16.63 -0.18 -17.15
CA SER A 177 -15.77 0.97 -17.39
C SER A 177 -14.71 1.09 -16.29
N THR A 178 -13.57 1.67 -16.65
CA THR A 178 -12.40 1.78 -15.79
C THR A 178 -11.74 3.14 -15.92
N GLU A 179 -11.26 3.70 -14.81
CA GLU A 179 -10.51 4.96 -14.78
C GLU A 179 -9.14 4.76 -14.11
N GLY A 180 -8.17 5.65 -14.34
CA GLY A 180 -6.90 5.64 -13.60
C GLY A 180 -5.87 4.60 -14.05
N GLY A 181 -5.93 4.14 -15.30
CA GLY A 181 -4.92 3.25 -15.88
C GLY A 181 -5.01 1.78 -15.43
N MET A 182 -6.11 1.40 -14.78
CA MET A 182 -6.42 -0.01 -14.52
C MET A 182 -6.86 -0.71 -15.80
N ASN A 183 -6.44 -1.96 -15.98
CA ASN A 183 -6.88 -2.81 -17.07
C ASN A 183 -7.82 -3.88 -16.52
N CYS A 184 -9.02 -3.98 -17.07
CA CYS A 184 -10.00 -5.00 -16.69
C CYS A 184 -10.29 -5.96 -17.84
N THR A 185 -10.66 -7.18 -17.47
CA THR A 185 -11.16 -8.17 -18.42
C THR A 185 -12.68 -8.21 -18.32
N ASP A 186 -13.36 -8.22 -19.47
CA ASP A 186 -14.81 -8.29 -19.52
C ASP A 186 -15.33 -9.53 -18.79
N PRO A 187 -16.37 -9.41 -17.96
CA PRO A 187 -16.98 -10.55 -17.32
C PRO A 187 -17.66 -11.44 -18.37
N PRO A 188 -17.77 -12.76 -18.11
CA PRO A 188 -18.46 -13.65 -19.01
C PRO A 188 -19.93 -13.23 -19.17
N GLY A 189 -20.38 -13.12 -20.41
CA GLY A 189 -21.77 -12.74 -20.73
C GLY A 189 -22.07 -11.25 -20.65
N LEU A 190 -21.04 -10.37 -20.62
CA LEU A 190 -21.22 -8.92 -20.71
C LEU A 190 -22.02 -8.57 -21.98
N ASN A 191 -23.15 -7.90 -21.77
CA ASN A 191 -24.15 -7.54 -22.77
C ASN A 191 -24.42 -8.59 -23.88
N ALA A 192 -24.53 -9.88 -23.52
CA ALA A 192 -24.73 -10.96 -24.50
C ALA A 192 -26.00 -10.83 -25.36
N GLU A 193 -27.08 -10.26 -24.80
CA GLU A 193 -28.37 -10.04 -25.46
C GLU A 193 -28.40 -8.77 -26.33
N GLN A 194 -27.32 -7.97 -26.33
CA GLN A 194 -27.21 -6.72 -27.09
C GLN A 194 -28.42 -5.78 -26.88
N VAL A 195 -28.77 -5.60 -25.61
CA VAL A 195 -29.73 -4.58 -25.15
C VAL A 195 -29.07 -3.22 -25.22
#